data_AF-A0A0G2A8C2-F1
#
_entry.id   AF-A0A0G2A8C2-F1
#
_cell.length_a   1.000
_cell.length_b   1.000
_cell.length_c   1.000
_cell.angle_alpha   90.00
_cell.angle_beta   90.00
_cell.angle_gamma   90.00
#
_symmetry.space_group_name_H-M   'P 1'
#
loop_
_entity.id
_entity.type
_entity.pdbx_description
1 polymer ?
#
loop_
_entity_poly.entity_id
_entity_poly.type
_entity_poly.pdbx_seq_one_letter_code
_entity_poly.pdbx_strand_id
1 'polypeptide(L)' 'MKITQAILPVAGLGTRFLPWTKAVPKELLPLGNQPIIAHLVHECLDEGITDICFVIS' A
#
# COMPACT_ATOMS: atom_id res chain seq x y z
N MET A 1 18.12 -12.40 -13.78
CA MET A 1 17.99 -12.17 -12.32
C MET A 1 16.50 -12.10 -12.02
N LYS A 2 15.99 -12.84 -11.02
CA LYS A 2 14.57 -12.82 -10.67
C LYS A 2 14.32 -11.61 -9.75
N ILE A 3 13.27 -10.84 -10.01
CA ILE A 3 12.84 -9.77 -9.11
C ILE A 3 12.13 -10.44 -7.93
N THR A 4 12.59 -10.20 -6.70
CA THR A 4 12.02 -10.81 -5.49
C THR A 4 11.55 -9.77 -4.47
N GLN A 5 11.92 -8.49 -4.68
CA GLN A 5 11.66 -7.42 -3.72
C GLN A 5 10.85 -6.27 -4.33
N ALA A 6 9.95 -5.69 -3.53
CA ALA A 6 9.20 -4.49 -3.86
C ALA A 6 9.31 -3.44 -2.74
N ILE A 7 9.38 -2.18 -3.14
CA ILE A 7 9.36 -1.03 -2.22
C ILE A 7 8.09 -0.24 -2.49
N LEU A 8 7.25 -0.09 -1.47
CA LEU A 8 5.95 0.57 -1.53
C LEU A 8 6.00 1.86 -0.69
N PRO A 9 6.09 3.05 -1.32
CA PRO A 9 6.08 4.32 -0.60
C PRO A 9 4.67 4.67 -0.12
N VAL A 10 4.48 4.68 1.19
CA VAL A 10 3.19 4.89 1.88
C VAL A 10 3.24 6.06 2.88
N ALA A 11 4.10 7.04 2.59
CA ALA A 11 4.39 8.20 3.46
C ALA A 11 3.52 9.45 3.16
N GLY A 12 2.51 9.34 2.29
CA GLY A 12 1.75 10.49 1.81
C GLY A 12 0.62 10.91 2.75
N LEU A 13 0.55 12.20 3.12
CA LEU A 13 -0.50 12.76 3.99
C LEU A 13 -1.95 12.66 3.44
N GLY A 14 -2.12 12.31 2.17
CA GLY A 14 -3.45 12.02 1.61
C GLY A 14 -4.44 13.20 1.62
N THR A 15 -3.99 14.45 1.59
CA THR A 15 -4.83 15.66 1.82
C THR A 15 -6.04 15.80 0.88
N ARG A 16 -5.99 15.22 -0.33
CA ARG A 16 -7.11 15.17 -1.28
C ARG A 16 -8.29 14.29 -0.81
N PHE A 17 -8.06 13.43 0.18
CA PHE A 17 -9.04 12.51 0.76
C PHE A 17 -9.49 12.92 2.16
N LEU A 18 -9.24 14.19 2.54
CA LEU A 18 -9.81 14.73 3.76
C LEU A 18 -11.34 14.74 3.66
N PRO A 19 -12.06 14.46 4.77
CA PRO A 19 -11.55 14.35 6.14
C PRO A 19 -11.01 12.95 6.52
N TRP A 20 -11.21 11.93 5.69
CA TRP A 20 -10.88 10.54 6.04
C TRP A 20 -9.40 10.33 6.36
N THR A 21 -8.52 10.98 5.58
CA THR A 21 -7.07 10.86 5.75
C THR A 21 -6.47 11.64 6.91
N LYS A 22 -7.30 12.30 7.73
CA LYS A 22 -6.83 13.00 8.93
C LYS A 22 -6.34 12.03 10.02
N ALA A 23 -6.93 10.84 10.09
CA ALA A 23 -6.63 9.84 11.12
C ALA A 23 -6.15 8.50 10.55
N VAL A 24 -6.49 8.20 9.29
CA VAL A 24 -6.18 6.93 8.63
C VAL A 24 -5.36 7.22 7.36
N PRO A 25 -4.17 6.64 7.17
CA PRO A 25 -3.41 6.75 5.92
C PRO A 25 -4.27 6.36 4.71
N LYS A 26 -4.06 7.02 3.57
CA LYS A 26 -4.88 6.78 2.37
C LYS A 26 -4.80 5.32 1.88
N GLU A 27 -3.67 4.66 2.10
CA GLU A 27 -3.38 3.29 1.70
C GLU A 27 -4.16 2.26 2.52
N LEU A 28 -4.64 2.64 3.71
CA LEU A 28 -5.48 1.81 4.58
C LEU A 28 -6.97 2.07 4.37
N LEU A 29 -7.36 3.02 3.51
CA LEU A 29 -8.77 3.21 3.17
C LEU A 29 -9.31 1.95 2.49
N PRO A 30 -10.55 1.53 2.81
CA PRO A 30 -11.14 0.33 2.24
C PRO A 30 -11.49 0.54 0.77
N LEU A 31 -11.11 -0.42 -0.07
CA LEU A 31 -11.63 -0.62 -1.41
C LEU A 31 -12.48 -1.91 -1.38
N GLY A 32 -13.80 -1.73 -1.27
CA GLY A 32 -14.69 -2.85 -0.95
C GLY A 32 -14.41 -3.38 0.46
N ASN A 33 -14.02 -4.64 0.58
CA ASN A 33 -13.84 -5.34 1.86
C ASN A 33 -12.37 -5.42 2.32
N GLN A 34 -11.43 -4.83 1.58
CA GLN A 34 -10.00 -4.88 1.88
C GLN A 34 -9.39 -3.49 1.78
N PRO A 35 -8.30 -3.19 2.51
CA PRO A 35 -7.60 -1.92 2.36
C PRO A 35 -6.89 -1.86 0.99
N ILE A 36 -6.73 -0.66 0.43
CA ILE A 36 -6.05 -0.44 -0.85
C ILE A 36 -4.68 -1.13 -0.90
N ILE A 37 -3.90 -1.06 0.19
CA ILE A 37 -2.57 -1.66 0.26
C ILE A 37 -2.56 -3.19 0.09
N ALA A 38 -3.66 -3.88 0.46
CA ALA A 38 -3.75 -5.33 0.29
C ALA A 38 -3.76 -5.74 -1.18
N HIS A 39 -4.41 -4.93 -2.04
CA HIS A 39 -4.39 -5.18 -3.49
C HIS A 39 -2.98 -5.13 -4.06
N LEU A 40 -2.17 -4.16 -3.64
CA LEU A 40 -0.77 -4.03 -4.08
C LEU A 40 0.09 -5.19 -3.59
N VAL A 41 -0.13 -5.65 -2.36
CA VAL A 41 0.57 -6.81 -1.80
C VAL A 41 0.19 -8.08 -2.56
N HIS A 42 -1.09 -8.29 -2.85
CA HIS A 42 -1.56 -9.42 -3.65
C HIS A 42 -0.95 -9.43 -5.05
N GLU A 43 -0.92 -8.28 -5.73
CA GLU A 43 -0.28 -8.13 -7.04
C GLU A 43 1.22 -8.49 -7.00
N CYS A 44 1.95 -8.06 -5.95
CA CYS A 44 3.34 -8.45 -5.76
C CYS A 44 3.50 -9.97 -5.58
N LEU A 45 2.65 -10.57 -4.74
CA LEU A 45 2.70 -12.00 -4.45
C LEU A 45 2.38 -12.86 -5.68
N ASP A 46 1.41 -12.44 -6.50
CA ASP A 46 1.02 -13.12 -7.74
C ASP A 46 2.17 -13.14 -8.77
N GLU A 47 3.01 -12.10 -8.76
CA GLU A 47 4.25 -12.01 -9.55
C GLU A 47 5.46 -12.71 -8.89
N GLY A 48 5.25 -13.33 -7.72
CA GLY A 48 6.28 -14.05 -6.98
C GLY A 48 7.30 -13.14 -6.26
N ILE A 49 6.92 -11.88 -5.98
CA ILE A 49 7.67 -10.93 -5.16
C ILE A 49 7.22 -11.11 -3.71
N THR A 50 8.12 -11.62 -2.87
CA THR A 50 7.80 -11.98 -1.47
C THR A 50 8.40 -11.02 -0.45
N ASP A 51 9.44 -10.26 -0.82
CA ASP A 51 10.09 -9.31 0.07
C ASP A 51 9.52 -7.90 -0.15
N ILE A 52 8.57 -7.49 0.68
CA ILE A 52 7.88 -6.20 0.53
C ILE A 52 8.32 -5.25 1.65
N CYS A 53 8.82 -4.07 1.25
CA CYS A 53 9.24 -3.01 2.15
C CYS A 53 8.28 -1.81 2.04
N PHE A 54 7.71 -1.38 3.16
CA PHE A 54 6.89 -0.17 3.23
C PHE A 54 7.73 1.01 3.70
N VAL A 55 7.70 2.11 2.95
CA VAL A 55 8.32 3.37 3.37
C VAL A 55 7.25 4.25 4.01
N ILE A 56 7.29 4.34 5.34
CA ILE A 56 6.39 5.16 6.16
C ILE A 56 7.03 6.51 6.50
N SER A 57 6.22 7.52 6.82
CA SER A 57 6.63 8.83 7.34
C SER A 57 6.68 8.86 8.86
#